data_AF-A0A848CJC7-F1
#
_entry.id   AF-A0A848CJC7-F1
#
_cell.length_a   1.000
_cell.length_b   1.000
_cell.length_c   1.000
_cell.angle_alpha   90.00
_cell.angle_beta   90.00
_cell.angle_gamma   90.00
#
_symmetry.space_group_name_H-M   'P 1'
#
loop_
_entity.id
_entity.type
_entity.pdbx_description
1 polymer ?
#
loop_
_entity_poly.entity_id
_entity_poly.type
_entity_poly.pdbx_seq_one_letter_code
_entity_poly.pdbx_strand_id
1 'polypeptide(L)'
;MKRRMWIISYIGAVLLLFAFWVVKAEAREGWSLEDENWYYYEESGERVIGWKYVNGNWYYLNPTDTENPGVMMKDCEMIIEGQTYFFDSNGSMLKGWIRKTEGWYYTDSGGSMATGWRYVNGNWYYMEPADGKMTEGGWKQINNAWYFFNPGGAMVRNWLYVNGNWYYMSTDGAMKSGWQLVGCFWYYMEPDGHMITGWKKLNGVWYYMNSSGQMATGRQDINGLRYYFNQGGAMAETDISNVISNALKPVGKTLYVWGGGWNEADNGSGETSLYIGVWPQWEQYFRDNKNNYSYKPGQTAWKKGNRDYRFLGLDCSGYIGWLMYNSIQYGKDSNGYVTTSTNIAGAIAGYGFGNASACTPESTFYPGDIVSIKGHCFLCLGQCQDGSVLILHSTPNGGVQMSGTVNGSGSSQASRLAQTFMQQYYPEWWNCFGKEGRQSVKASTYLYGTKFSWQNPGAIYDSQGLKGKSAEQVLDYIRTMK
;
A
#
# COMPACT_ATOMS: atom_id res chain seq x y z
N MET A 1 -17.11 89.40 -56.12
CA MET A 1 -17.84 90.64 -56.53
C MET A 1 -18.71 90.30 -57.74
N LYS A 2 -20.06 90.39 -57.69
CA LYS A 2 -21.03 90.22 -58.82
C LYS A 2 -21.02 88.81 -59.51
N ARG A 3 -22.10 88.21 -60.06
CA ARG A 3 -23.58 88.40 -60.14
C ARG A 3 -24.15 86.97 -60.46
N ARG A 4 -25.34 86.51 -59.99
CA ARG A 4 -26.71 86.65 -60.59
C ARG A 4 -26.76 86.36 -62.11
N MET A 5 -27.72 85.65 -62.73
CA MET A 5 -29.09 85.15 -62.44
C MET A 5 -29.42 84.01 -63.47
N TRP A 6 -30.15 82.92 -63.17
CA TRP A 6 -31.62 82.71 -63.12
C TRP A 6 -32.44 82.85 -64.43
N ILE A 7 -33.44 81.95 -64.60
CA ILE A 7 -34.64 81.88 -65.53
C ILE A 7 -34.65 80.53 -66.32
N ILE A 8 -35.54 79.52 -66.10
CA ILE A 8 -37.02 79.38 -66.30
C ILE A 8 -37.38 79.35 -67.82
N SER A 9 -38.18 78.47 -68.45
CA SER A 9 -39.20 77.42 -68.11
C SER A 9 -39.20 76.30 -69.21
N TYR A 10 -39.44 74.99 -68.98
CA TYR A 10 -40.65 74.20 -68.60
C TYR A 10 -41.49 73.63 -69.80
N ILE A 11 -41.67 72.29 -69.81
CA ILE A 11 -42.66 71.42 -70.53
C ILE A 11 -42.56 71.14 -72.06
N GLY A 12 -42.77 69.85 -72.39
CA GLY A 12 -43.04 69.31 -73.75
C GLY A 12 -42.25 68.01 -74.04
N ALA A 13 -42.52 66.85 -73.43
CA ALA A 13 -43.56 65.87 -73.82
C ALA A 13 -43.49 65.44 -75.31
N VAL A 14 -43.50 64.15 -75.71
CA VAL A 14 -43.72 62.88 -74.99
C VAL A 14 -43.28 61.71 -75.91
N LEU A 15 -42.76 60.60 -75.32
CA LEU A 15 -42.79 59.17 -75.77
C LEU A 15 -42.64 58.76 -77.28
N LEU A 16 -42.11 57.59 -77.65
CA LEU A 16 -41.32 56.52 -77.04
C LEU A 16 -41.01 55.52 -78.18
N LEU A 17 -39.79 54.99 -78.33
CA LEU A 17 -39.58 53.56 -78.65
C LEU A 17 -38.10 53.18 -78.47
N PHE A 18 -37.88 52.01 -77.86
CA PHE A 18 -36.60 51.50 -77.41
C PHE A 18 -35.77 50.86 -78.54
N ALA A 19 -34.45 51.07 -78.49
CA ALA A 19 -33.46 50.09 -78.94
C ALA A 19 -32.12 50.30 -78.20
N PHE A 20 -32.12 50.09 -76.87
CA PHE A 20 -30.84 49.96 -76.15
C PHE A 20 -30.27 48.57 -76.41
N TRP A 21 -29.11 48.51 -77.08
CA TRP A 21 -28.35 47.28 -77.24
C TRP A 21 -27.64 46.98 -75.92
N VAL A 22 -28.36 46.37 -74.98
CA VAL A 22 -27.74 45.78 -73.80
C VAL A 22 -26.99 44.55 -74.27
N VAL A 23 -25.66 44.64 -74.26
CA VAL A 23 -24.81 43.44 -74.23
C VAL A 23 -25.20 42.69 -72.98
N LYS A 24 -25.91 41.56 -73.14
CA LYS A 24 -26.02 40.58 -72.06
C LYS A 24 -24.60 40.10 -71.79
N ALA A 25 -24.02 40.56 -70.68
CA ALA A 25 -23.02 39.75 -70.01
C ALA A 25 -23.69 38.39 -69.74
N GLU A 26 -23.06 37.31 -70.20
CA GLU A 26 -23.53 35.97 -69.87
C GLU A 26 -23.50 35.84 -68.34
N ALA A 27 -24.65 35.49 -67.75
CA ALA A 27 -24.74 35.32 -66.31
C ALA A 27 -23.81 34.17 -65.92
N ARG A 28 -22.72 34.50 -65.21
CA ARG A 28 -21.84 33.51 -64.61
C ARG A 28 -22.57 32.95 -63.39
N GLU A 29 -22.79 31.65 -63.38
CA GLU A 29 -23.40 30.91 -62.28
C GLU A 29 -22.44 29.78 -61.88
N GLY A 30 -22.26 29.57 -60.57
CA GLY A 30 -21.35 28.56 -60.04
C GLY A 30 -19.87 28.97 -60.08
N TRP A 31 -18.99 27.98 -60.24
CA TRP A 31 -17.54 28.15 -60.19
C TRP A 31 -16.97 28.81 -61.45
N SER A 32 -16.24 29.90 -61.29
CA SER A 32 -15.53 30.61 -62.36
C SER A 32 -14.04 30.76 -62.05
N LEU A 33 -13.19 30.54 -63.05
CA LEU A 33 -11.74 30.75 -62.96
C LEU A 33 -11.38 32.03 -63.72
N GLU A 34 -10.86 33.02 -63.00
CA GLU A 34 -10.56 34.36 -63.50
C GLU A 34 -9.17 34.76 -62.98
N ASP A 35 -8.22 35.05 -63.88
CA ASP A 35 -6.84 35.44 -63.55
C ASP A 35 -6.19 34.51 -62.49
N GLU A 36 -6.22 33.20 -62.78
CA GLU A 36 -5.74 32.08 -61.94
C GLU A 36 -6.47 31.86 -60.59
N ASN A 37 -7.44 32.72 -60.27
CA ASN A 37 -8.23 32.69 -59.04
C ASN A 37 -9.63 32.11 -59.27
N TRP A 38 -10.09 31.31 -58.32
CA TRP A 38 -11.45 30.74 -58.34
C TRP A 38 -12.43 31.62 -57.57
N TYR A 39 -13.61 31.79 -58.15
CA TYR A 39 -14.73 32.54 -57.58
C TYR A 39 -16.02 31.71 -57.71
N TYR A 40 -17.00 31.98 -56.84
CA TYR A 40 -18.34 31.40 -56.97
C TYR A 40 -19.36 32.51 -57.21
N TYR A 41 -20.28 32.31 -58.16
CA TYR A 41 -21.37 33.23 -58.48
C TYR A 41 -22.74 32.59 -58.23
N GLU A 42 -23.68 33.33 -57.67
CA GLU A 42 -25.08 32.90 -57.54
C GLU A 42 -25.84 33.04 -58.88
N GLU A 43 -27.05 32.49 -58.98
CA GLU A 43 -27.95 32.63 -60.15
C GLU A 43 -28.21 34.10 -60.56
N SER A 44 -28.07 35.05 -59.63
CA SER A 44 -28.17 36.50 -59.89
C SER A 44 -26.98 37.09 -60.66
N GLY A 45 -25.88 36.33 -60.82
CA GLY A 45 -24.60 36.83 -61.32
C GLY A 45 -23.78 37.60 -60.28
N GLU A 46 -24.19 37.59 -59.00
CA GLU A 46 -23.44 38.20 -57.90
C GLU A 46 -22.36 37.25 -57.36
N ARG A 47 -21.17 37.79 -57.06
CA ARG A 47 -20.04 37.04 -56.49
C ARG A 47 -20.30 36.74 -55.01
N VAL A 48 -20.17 35.48 -54.62
CA VAL A 48 -20.30 35.02 -53.23
C VAL A 48 -19.07 35.44 -52.41
N ILE A 49 -19.34 35.85 -51.18
CA ILE A 49 -18.34 36.24 -50.18
C ILE A 49 -18.61 35.45 -48.89
N GLY A 50 -17.56 35.00 -48.21
CA GLY A 50 -17.63 34.20 -46.98
C GLY A 50 -17.81 32.71 -47.23
N TRP A 51 -18.51 32.03 -46.33
CA TRP A 51 -18.71 30.57 -46.38
C TRP A 51 -19.76 30.16 -47.42
N LYS A 52 -19.41 29.22 -48.30
CA LYS A 52 -20.34 28.60 -49.26
C LYS A 52 -20.27 27.07 -49.18
N TYR A 53 -21.43 26.42 -49.17
CA TYR A 53 -21.52 24.96 -49.25
C TYR A 53 -21.90 24.55 -50.68
N VAL A 54 -21.09 23.70 -51.31
CA VAL A 54 -21.29 23.22 -52.69
C VAL A 54 -20.95 21.74 -52.76
N ASN A 55 -21.85 20.93 -53.31
CA ASN A 55 -21.62 19.51 -53.64
C ASN A 55 -21.02 18.65 -52.50
N GLY A 56 -21.38 18.92 -51.24
CA GLY A 56 -20.91 18.18 -50.06
C GLY A 56 -19.78 18.86 -49.27
N ASN A 57 -19.14 19.88 -49.84
CA ASN A 57 -17.97 20.54 -49.26
C ASN A 57 -18.25 22.00 -48.90
N TRP A 58 -17.54 22.49 -47.89
CA TRP A 58 -17.50 23.92 -47.54
C TRP A 58 -16.29 24.58 -48.18
N TYR A 59 -16.47 25.81 -48.66
CA TYR A 59 -15.46 26.67 -49.27
C TYR A 59 -15.54 28.04 -48.60
N TYR A 60 -14.43 28.79 -48.61
CA TYR A 60 -14.39 30.17 -48.12
C TYR A 60 -13.91 31.13 -49.21
N LEU A 61 -14.78 32.08 -49.56
CA LEU A 61 -14.54 33.11 -50.57
C LEU A 61 -14.13 34.39 -49.85
N ASN A 62 -12.85 34.76 -49.91
CA ASN A 62 -12.25 35.68 -48.95
C ASN A 62 -12.79 37.12 -49.03
N PRO A 63 -13.49 37.66 -48.00
CA PRO A 63 -13.95 39.05 -47.98
C PRO A 63 -12.82 40.08 -47.84
N THR A 64 -11.66 39.70 -47.28
CA THR A 64 -10.63 40.66 -46.86
C THR A 64 -9.52 40.87 -47.88
N ASP A 65 -9.49 40.09 -48.96
CA ASP A 65 -8.57 40.32 -50.06
C ASP A 65 -8.98 41.60 -50.81
N THR A 66 -8.15 42.64 -50.71
CA THR A 66 -8.40 43.95 -51.31
C THR A 66 -8.11 44.00 -52.81
N GLU A 67 -7.35 43.04 -53.34
CA GLU A 67 -7.01 42.94 -54.76
C GLU A 67 -7.98 42.00 -55.49
N ASN A 68 -8.37 40.90 -54.82
CA ASN A 68 -9.23 39.84 -55.34
C ASN A 68 -10.43 39.51 -54.41
N PRO A 69 -11.35 40.45 -54.14
CA PRO A 69 -12.47 40.20 -53.22
C PRO A 69 -13.31 38.98 -53.63
N GLY A 70 -13.47 38.03 -52.72
CA GLY A 70 -14.18 36.77 -52.94
C GLY A 70 -13.34 35.63 -53.52
N VAL A 71 -12.01 35.74 -53.59
CA VAL A 71 -11.14 34.65 -54.01
C VAL A 71 -11.31 33.42 -53.12
N MET A 72 -11.45 32.24 -53.73
CA MET A 72 -11.56 30.97 -53.03
C MET A 72 -10.23 30.59 -52.37
N MET A 73 -10.26 30.43 -51.05
CA MET A 73 -9.12 29.92 -50.28
C MET A 73 -8.87 28.44 -50.58
N LYS A 74 -7.63 28.10 -50.95
CA LYS A 74 -7.16 26.73 -51.29
C LYS A 74 -5.71 26.54 -50.85
N ASP A 75 -5.34 25.29 -50.57
CA ASP A 75 -3.99 24.86 -50.17
C ASP A 75 -3.40 25.70 -49.02
N CYS A 76 -4.25 26.04 -48.04
CA CYS A 76 -3.94 27.07 -47.05
C CYS A 76 -4.61 26.84 -45.69
N GLU A 77 -4.07 27.53 -44.69
CA GLU A 77 -4.61 27.66 -43.34
C GLU A 77 -5.15 29.08 -43.15
N MET A 78 -6.36 29.23 -42.62
CA MET A 78 -7.03 30.53 -42.45
C MET A 78 -7.64 30.68 -41.06
N ILE A 79 -7.47 31.86 -40.47
CA ILE A 79 -8.16 32.25 -39.23
C ILE A 79 -9.42 33.02 -39.60
N ILE A 80 -10.59 32.42 -39.35
CA ILE A 80 -11.90 32.97 -39.66
C ILE A 80 -12.67 33.05 -38.33
N GLU A 81 -13.13 34.25 -37.96
CA GLU A 81 -13.83 34.51 -36.68
C GLU A 81 -13.07 34.00 -35.43
N GLY A 82 -11.73 34.00 -35.50
CA GLY A 82 -10.86 33.52 -34.42
C GLY A 82 -10.68 32.00 -34.35
N GLN A 83 -11.22 31.24 -35.31
CA GLN A 83 -11.03 29.79 -35.45
C GLN A 83 -10.15 29.48 -36.65
N THR A 84 -9.24 28.50 -36.53
CA THR A 84 -8.37 28.06 -37.61
C THR A 84 -9.06 26.99 -38.46
N TYR A 85 -9.04 27.14 -39.78
CA TYR A 85 -9.57 26.21 -40.78
C TYR A 85 -8.49 25.87 -41.82
N PHE A 86 -8.56 24.68 -42.38
CA PHE A 86 -7.64 24.21 -43.42
C PHE A 86 -8.40 23.88 -44.70
N PHE A 87 -7.85 24.25 -45.85
CA PHE A 87 -8.45 24.04 -47.16
C PHE A 87 -7.51 23.24 -48.07
N ASP A 88 -8.06 22.26 -48.78
CA ASP A 88 -7.29 21.45 -49.74
C ASP A 88 -6.99 22.23 -51.04
N SER A 89 -6.27 21.60 -51.98
CA SER A 89 -5.93 22.21 -53.28
C SER A 89 -7.12 22.56 -54.17
N ASN A 90 -8.31 22.02 -53.88
CA ASN A 90 -9.57 22.35 -54.55
C ASN A 90 -10.39 23.40 -53.77
N GLY A 91 -9.87 23.92 -52.65
CA GLY A 91 -10.56 24.86 -51.77
C GLY A 91 -11.62 24.23 -50.86
N SER A 92 -11.69 22.90 -50.79
CA SER A 92 -12.59 22.21 -49.87
C SER A 92 -12.03 22.22 -48.44
N MET A 93 -12.84 22.69 -47.50
CA MET A 93 -12.52 22.74 -46.07
C MET A 93 -12.37 21.32 -45.50
N LEU A 94 -11.19 21.03 -44.95
CA LEU A 94 -10.83 19.74 -44.39
C LEU A 94 -11.55 19.46 -43.06
N LYS A 95 -11.75 18.17 -42.77
CA LYS A 95 -12.37 17.66 -41.54
C LYS A 95 -11.64 16.42 -41.03
N GLY A 96 -11.56 16.25 -39.71
CA GLY A 96 -10.88 15.12 -39.08
C GLY A 96 -9.35 15.28 -39.12
N TRP A 97 -8.64 14.17 -39.36
CA TRP A 97 -7.18 14.11 -39.32
C TRP A 97 -6.51 14.79 -40.51
N ILE A 98 -5.59 15.71 -40.23
CA ILE A 98 -4.81 16.45 -41.23
C ILE A 98 -3.32 16.22 -40.94
N ARG A 99 -2.54 15.86 -41.96
CA ARG A 99 -1.09 15.68 -41.86
C ARG A 99 -0.38 16.83 -42.54
N LYS A 100 0.41 17.60 -41.78
CA LYS A 100 1.33 18.61 -42.29
C LYS A 100 2.78 18.11 -42.16
N THR A 101 3.76 18.87 -42.65
CA THR A 101 5.19 18.54 -42.55
C THR A 101 5.69 18.44 -41.11
N GLU A 102 5.11 19.24 -40.23
CA GLU A 102 5.49 19.45 -38.84
C GLU A 102 4.78 18.51 -37.87
N GLY A 103 3.70 17.84 -38.28
CA GLY A 103 2.94 16.91 -37.43
C GLY A 103 1.50 16.66 -37.88
N TRP A 104 0.74 15.98 -37.03
CA TRP A 104 -0.70 15.77 -37.19
C TRP A 104 -1.51 16.85 -36.49
N TYR A 105 -2.66 17.16 -37.09
CA TYR A 105 -3.67 18.08 -36.60
C TYR A 105 -5.03 17.38 -36.69
N TYR A 106 -6.00 17.86 -35.92
CA TYR A 106 -7.38 17.40 -36.02
C TYR A 106 -8.33 18.59 -36.14
N THR A 107 -9.36 18.44 -36.97
CA THR A 107 -10.46 19.40 -37.12
C THR A 107 -11.76 18.73 -36.70
N ASP A 108 -12.56 19.43 -35.89
CA ASP A 108 -13.85 18.93 -35.44
C ASP A 108 -14.88 18.91 -36.60
N SER A 109 -16.10 18.41 -36.36
CA SER A 109 -17.10 18.22 -37.43
C SER A 109 -17.52 19.51 -38.16
N GLY A 110 -17.31 20.67 -37.54
CA GLY A 110 -17.48 22.01 -38.12
C GLY A 110 -16.28 22.52 -38.94
N GLY A 111 -15.15 21.80 -38.97
CA GLY A 111 -13.93 22.17 -39.70
C GLY A 111 -12.92 23.02 -38.92
N SER A 112 -13.30 23.53 -37.74
CA SER A 112 -12.38 24.27 -36.86
C SER A 112 -11.32 23.35 -36.27
N MET A 113 -10.07 23.82 -36.21
CA MET A 113 -8.94 23.12 -35.59
C MET A 113 -9.21 22.83 -34.10
N ALA A 114 -8.99 21.59 -33.70
CA ALA A 114 -9.15 21.13 -32.33
C ALA A 114 -7.93 21.47 -31.47
N THR A 115 -8.19 21.86 -30.22
CA THR A 115 -7.19 21.98 -29.15
C THR A 115 -7.62 21.18 -27.91
N GLY A 116 -6.66 20.75 -27.11
CA GLY A 116 -6.87 19.90 -25.94
C GLY A 116 -7.24 18.46 -26.28
N TRP A 117 -7.93 17.78 -25.36
CA TRP A 117 -8.30 16.38 -25.49
C TRP A 117 -9.36 16.14 -26.59
N ARG A 118 -9.16 15.09 -27.40
CA ARG A 118 -10.15 14.59 -28.36
C ARG A 118 -10.27 13.07 -28.31
N TYR A 119 -11.51 12.58 -28.28
CA TYR A 119 -11.81 11.15 -28.32
C TYR A 119 -12.20 10.76 -29.74
N VAL A 120 -11.35 10.00 -30.42
CA VAL A 120 -11.50 9.63 -31.83
C VAL A 120 -11.32 8.11 -31.95
N ASN A 121 -12.29 7.42 -32.55
CA ASN A 121 -12.22 5.98 -32.84
C ASN A 121 -11.74 5.11 -31.66
N GLY A 122 -12.28 5.34 -30.45
CA GLY A 122 -11.96 4.59 -29.23
C GLY A 122 -10.76 5.09 -28.42
N ASN A 123 -10.01 6.05 -28.95
CA ASN A 123 -8.73 6.50 -28.39
C ASN A 123 -8.79 7.99 -28.00
N TRP A 124 -8.09 8.35 -26.91
CA TRP A 124 -7.86 9.74 -26.56
C TRP A 124 -6.57 10.23 -27.22
N TYR A 125 -6.62 11.42 -27.77
CA TYR A 125 -5.49 12.18 -28.32
C TYR A 125 -5.46 13.55 -27.65
N TYR A 126 -4.30 14.19 -27.61
CA TYR A 126 -4.15 15.55 -27.10
C TYR A 126 -3.59 16.44 -28.20
N MET A 127 -4.31 17.51 -28.52
CA MET A 127 -3.87 18.57 -29.41
C MET A 127 -3.30 19.70 -28.54
N GLU A 128 -2.05 20.08 -28.74
CA GLU A 128 -1.37 21.10 -27.96
C GLU A 128 -2.14 22.43 -28.04
N PRO A 129 -2.52 23.07 -26.90
CA PRO A 129 -3.30 24.32 -26.94
C PRO A 129 -2.59 25.52 -27.57
N ALA A 130 -1.27 25.44 -27.79
CA ALA A 130 -0.47 26.53 -28.35
C ALA A 130 -0.57 26.64 -29.88
N ASP A 131 -0.67 25.50 -30.57
CA ASP A 131 -0.60 25.42 -32.04
C ASP A 131 -1.57 24.40 -32.67
N GLY A 132 -2.29 23.59 -31.87
CA GLY A 132 -3.20 22.54 -32.35
C GLY A 132 -2.50 21.25 -32.81
N LYS A 133 -1.17 21.16 -32.71
CA LYS A 133 -0.42 19.97 -33.11
C LYS A 133 -0.67 18.82 -32.13
N MET A 134 -0.84 17.60 -32.64
CA MET A 134 -1.03 16.41 -31.82
C MET A 134 0.24 16.04 -31.04
N THR A 135 0.11 15.75 -29.75
CA THR A 135 1.15 15.09 -28.94
C THR A 135 1.27 13.61 -29.30
N GLU A 136 2.49 13.15 -29.57
CA GLU A 136 2.81 11.74 -29.85
C GLU A 136 4.11 11.29 -29.18
N GLY A 137 4.26 9.98 -28.98
CA GLY A 137 5.57 9.36 -28.76
C GLY A 137 6.24 9.68 -27.42
N GLY A 138 5.56 9.51 -26.29
CA GLY A 138 6.21 9.51 -24.97
C GLY A 138 5.41 10.13 -23.84
N TRP A 139 6.13 10.51 -22.79
CA TRP A 139 5.59 11.13 -21.58
C TRP A 139 5.26 12.62 -21.79
N LYS A 140 4.09 13.04 -21.33
CA LYS A 140 3.64 14.45 -21.32
C LYS A 140 2.94 14.75 -20.00
N GLN A 141 3.28 15.88 -19.38
CA GLN A 141 2.54 16.39 -18.22
C GLN A 141 1.42 17.33 -18.69
N ILE A 142 0.19 17.08 -18.23
CA ILE A 142 -1.00 17.88 -18.54
C ILE A 142 -1.76 18.08 -17.22
N ASN A 143 -2.02 19.33 -16.84
CA ASN A 143 -2.75 19.67 -15.60
C ASN A 143 -2.21 18.95 -14.34
N ASN A 144 -0.89 18.95 -14.16
CA ASN A 144 -0.13 18.26 -13.10
C ASN A 144 -0.18 16.71 -13.10
N ALA A 145 -0.91 16.07 -14.02
CA ALA A 145 -0.88 14.62 -14.21
C ALA A 145 0.05 14.22 -15.37
N TRP A 146 0.72 13.08 -15.25
CA TRP A 146 1.53 12.49 -16.32
C TRP A 146 0.72 11.53 -17.17
N TYR A 147 0.86 11.65 -18.49
CA TYR A 147 0.24 10.79 -19.50
C TYR A 147 1.33 10.22 -20.39
N PHE A 148 1.07 9.08 -21.01
CA PHE A 148 1.94 8.50 -22.03
C PHE A 148 1.17 8.33 -23.33
N PHE A 149 1.73 8.83 -24.42
CA PHE A 149 1.17 8.72 -25.77
C PHE A 149 2.01 7.75 -26.59
N ASN A 150 1.35 6.83 -27.32
CA ASN A 150 2.04 5.94 -28.23
C ASN A 150 2.59 6.72 -29.46
N PRO A 151 3.41 6.10 -30.33
CA PRO A 151 3.96 6.77 -31.51
C PRO A 151 2.93 7.26 -32.55
N GLY A 152 1.65 6.88 -32.42
CA GLY A 152 0.54 7.40 -33.22
C GLY A 152 -0.37 8.37 -32.47
N GLY A 153 0.09 8.93 -31.34
CA GLY A 153 -0.63 9.93 -30.54
C GLY A 153 -1.79 9.41 -29.69
N ALA A 154 -2.07 8.10 -29.68
CA ALA A 154 -3.11 7.55 -28.82
C ALA A 154 -2.59 7.39 -27.39
N MET A 155 -3.34 7.95 -26.44
CA MET A 155 -3.06 7.91 -25.00
C MET A 155 -3.18 6.48 -24.43
N VAL A 156 -2.15 6.05 -23.73
CA VAL A 156 -2.07 4.73 -23.09
C VAL A 156 -2.89 4.69 -21.79
N ARG A 157 -3.50 3.54 -21.52
CA ARG A 157 -4.25 3.20 -20.29
C ARG A 157 -3.78 1.83 -19.78
N ASN A 158 -4.01 1.55 -18.50
CA ASN A 158 -3.58 0.34 -17.79
C ASN A 158 -2.05 0.22 -17.71
N TRP A 159 -1.53 -1.02 -17.69
CA TRP A 159 -0.11 -1.31 -17.59
C TRP A 159 0.68 -0.83 -18.81
N LEU A 160 1.75 -0.09 -18.56
CA LEU A 160 2.72 0.41 -19.52
C LEU A 160 4.10 -0.13 -19.14
N TYR A 161 4.81 -0.76 -20.07
CA TYR A 161 6.22 -1.12 -19.90
C TYR A 161 7.10 -0.24 -20.80
N VAL A 162 7.99 0.55 -20.21
CA VAL A 162 8.88 1.45 -20.93
C VAL A 162 10.19 1.64 -20.16
N ASN A 163 11.32 1.69 -20.88
CA ASN A 163 12.66 1.90 -20.33
C ASN A 163 13.04 0.94 -19.17
N GLY A 164 12.58 -0.33 -19.24
CA GLY A 164 12.85 -1.35 -18.23
C GLY A 164 11.85 -1.40 -17.07
N ASN A 165 10.98 -0.40 -16.95
CA ASN A 165 10.07 -0.21 -15.82
C ASN A 165 8.60 -0.42 -16.20
N TRP A 166 7.81 -0.94 -15.25
CA TRP A 166 6.35 -0.97 -15.35
C TRP A 166 5.74 0.27 -14.70
N TYR A 167 4.70 0.82 -15.33
CA TYR A 167 3.89 1.94 -14.88
C TYR A 167 2.42 1.54 -14.95
N TYR A 168 1.57 2.15 -14.12
CA TYR A 168 0.12 1.95 -14.18
C TYR A 168 -0.59 3.27 -14.50
N MET A 169 -1.23 3.32 -15.66
CA MET A 169 -2.04 4.44 -16.13
C MET A 169 -3.50 4.14 -15.83
N SER A 170 -4.26 5.04 -15.21
CA SER A 170 -5.68 4.81 -14.94
C SER A 170 -6.55 4.86 -16.21
N THR A 171 -7.86 4.65 -16.05
CA THR A 171 -8.86 4.68 -17.13
C THR A 171 -8.96 6.05 -17.84
N ASP A 172 -8.65 7.13 -17.11
CA ASP A 172 -8.46 8.49 -17.63
C ASP A 172 -7.10 8.71 -18.30
N GLY A 173 -6.17 7.75 -18.25
CA GLY A 173 -4.81 7.82 -18.77
C GLY A 173 -3.77 8.45 -17.84
N ALA A 174 -4.15 8.93 -16.65
CA ALA A 174 -3.21 9.53 -15.72
C ALA A 174 -2.34 8.45 -15.04
N MET A 175 -1.03 8.67 -15.01
CA MET A 175 -0.08 7.81 -14.29
C MET A 175 -0.39 7.81 -12.79
N LYS A 176 -0.33 6.62 -12.18
CA LYS A 176 -0.53 6.45 -10.73
C LYS A 176 0.77 6.24 -9.97
N SER A 177 0.81 6.79 -8.76
CA SER A 177 1.81 6.55 -7.72
C SER A 177 1.14 5.91 -6.48
N GLY A 178 1.93 5.38 -5.55
CA GLY A 178 1.46 4.73 -4.33
C GLY A 178 0.80 3.36 -4.56
N TRP A 179 -0.03 2.93 -3.60
CA TRP A 179 -0.73 1.65 -3.63
C TRP A 179 -1.84 1.62 -4.69
N GLN A 180 -1.79 0.63 -5.59
CA GLN A 180 -2.80 0.40 -6.64
C GLN A 180 -3.35 -1.03 -6.54
N LEU A 181 -4.67 -1.17 -6.44
CA LEU A 181 -5.36 -2.45 -6.53
C LEU A 181 -5.73 -2.71 -7.99
N VAL A 182 -5.10 -3.70 -8.63
CA VAL A 182 -5.33 -4.03 -10.03
C VAL A 182 -5.75 -5.50 -10.13
N GLY A 183 -7.01 -5.72 -10.51
CA GLY A 183 -7.67 -7.01 -10.36
C GLY A 183 -7.80 -7.37 -8.87
N CYS A 184 -7.24 -8.51 -8.46
CA CYS A 184 -7.26 -8.98 -7.07
C CYS A 184 -5.93 -8.75 -6.33
N PHE A 185 -4.97 -8.02 -6.91
CA PHE A 185 -3.63 -7.86 -6.37
C PHE A 185 -3.29 -6.40 -6.13
N TRP A 186 -2.64 -6.13 -5.00
CA TRP A 186 -2.04 -4.83 -4.71
C TRP A 186 -0.65 -4.74 -5.32
N TYR A 187 -0.33 -3.57 -5.86
CA TYR A 187 0.97 -3.19 -6.40
C TYR A 187 1.37 -1.85 -5.76
N TYR A 188 2.67 -1.59 -5.63
CA TYR A 188 3.15 -0.27 -5.21
C TYR A 188 3.90 0.38 -6.37
N MET A 189 3.51 1.62 -6.64
CA MET A 189 4.16 2.51 -7.60
C MET A 189 4.91 3.58 -6.82
N GLU A 190 6.15 3.88 -7.17
CA GLU A 190 6.94 4.94 -6.54
C GLU A 190 6.41 6.35 -6.93
N PRO A 191 6.90 7.45 -6.31
CA PRO A 191 6.41 8.80 -6.61
C PRO A 191 6.57 9.23 -8.08
N ASP A 192 7.57 8.71 -8.78
CA ASP A 192 7.82 8.85 -10.22
C ASP A 192 7.04 7.83 -11.08
N GLY A 193 6.21 6.99 -10.44
CA GLY A 193 5.25 6.09 -11.08
C GLY A 193 5.77 4.71 -11.46
N HIS A 194 7.05 4.37 -11.22
CA HIS A 194 7.55 3.03 -11.54
C HIS A 194 7.11 1.99 -10.49
N MET A 195 6.72 0.80 -10.94
CA MET A 195 6.30 -0.31 -10.10
C MET A 195 7.52 -0.96 -9.46
N ILE A 196 7.45 -1.24 -8.15
CA ILE A 196 8.52 -1.92 -7.44
C ILE A 196 8.27 -3.42 -7.24
N THR A 197 9.37 -4.15 -7.17
CA THR A 197 9.43 -5.57 -6.78
C THR A 197 10.39 -5.74 -5.61
N GLY A 198 10.27 -6.83 -4.85
CA GLY A 198 11.10 -7.10 -3.69
C GLY A 198 10.67 -6.34 -2.43
N TRP A 199 11.61 -6.12 -1.52
CA TRP A 199 11.36 -5.52 -0.20
C TRP A 199 11.23 -4.00 -0.26
N LYS A 200 10.19 -3.44 0.38
CA LYS A 200 10.00 -2.00 0.57
C LYS A 200 9.59 -1.70 2.00
N LYS A 201 10.20 -0.68 2.60
CA LYS A 201 9.78 -0.15 3.91
C LYS A 201 8.95 1.11 3.70
N LEU A 202 7.72 1.13 4.21
CA LEU A 202 6.77 2.25 4.13
C LEU A 202 6.30 2.58 5.54
N ASN A 203 6.45 3.85 5.97
CA ASN A 203 6.03 4.32 7.29
C ASN A 203 6.49 3.42 8.46
N GLY A 204 7.72 2.89 8.38
CA GLY A 204 8.30 1.99 9.39
C GLY A 204 8.00 0.50 9.20
N VAL A 205 7.02 0.14 8.38
CA VAL A 205 6.55 -1.23 8.16
C VAL A 205 7.15 -1.82 6.88
N TRP A 206 7.53 -3.10 6.89
CA TRP A 206 8.03 -3.80 5.72
C TRP A 206 6.91 -4.45 4.91
N TYR A 207 7.06 -4.40 3.59
CA TYR A 207 6.21 -5.03 2.58
C TYR A 207 7.11 -5.77 1.60
N TYR A 208 6.58 -6.81 0.95
CA TYR A 208 7.28 -7.52 -0.11
C TYR A 208 6.38 -7.66 -1.33
N MET A 209 6.91 -7.28 -2.49
CA MET A 209 6.27 -7.47 -3.78
C MET A 209 6.98 -8.60 -4.53
N ASN A 210 6.25 -9.55 -5.09
CA ASN A 210 6.84 -10.66 -5.85
C ASN A 210 7.49 -10.16 -7.17
N SER A 211 8.06 -11.07 -7.95
CA SER A 211 8.70 -10.75 -9.23
C SER A 211 7.75 -10.13 -10.27
N SER A 212 6.44 -10.27 -10.08
CA SER A 212 5.39 -9.65 -10.90
C SER A 212 4.87 -8.34 -10.30
N GLY A 213 5.45 -7.85 -9.21
CA GLY A 213 5.03 -6.63 -8.49
C GLY A 213 3.89 -6.82 -7.49
N GLN A 214 3.33 -8.03 -7.36
CA GLN A 214 2.18 -8.29 -6.50
C GLN A 214 2.60 -8.33 -5.02
N MET A 215 1.94 -7.53 -4.20
CA MET A 215 2.11 -7.50 -2.74
C MET A 215 1.80 -8.87 -2.13
N ALA A 216 2.75 -9.39 -1.34
CA ALA A 216 2.60 -10.65 -0.64
C ALA A 216 1.70 -10.52 0.60
N THR A 217 0.91 -11.56 0.85
CA THR A 217 0.10 -11.75 2.06
C THR A 217 0.30 -13.16 2.60
N GLY A 218 -0.08 -13.40 3.86
CA GLY A 218 0.07 -14.70 4.52
C GLY A 218 1.53 -15.09 4.76
N ARG A 219 1.77 -16.40 4.90
CA ARG A 219 3.11 -16.95 5.11
C ARG A 219 3.85 -17.09 3.78
N GLN A 220 5.10 -16.62 3.74
CA GLN A 220 5.98 -16.64 2.57
C GLN A 220 7.35 -17.17 2.96
N ASP A 221 7.99 -17.92 2.07
CA ASP A 221 9.39 -18.33 2.22
C ASP A 221 10.22 -17.55 1.17
N ILE A 222 11.02 -16.58 1.61
CA ILE A 222 11.76 -15.60 0.78
C ILE A 222 13.24 -15.75 1.08
N ASN A 223 14.05 -16.05 0.06
CA ASN A 223 15.51 -16.29 0.20
C ASN A 223 15.87 -17.33 1.29
N GLY A 224 15.02 -18.35 1.48
CA GLY A 224 15.20 -19.40 2.49
C GLY A 224 14.77 -19.01 3.92
N LEU A 225 14.34 -17.76 4.14
CA LEU A 225 13.81 -17.28 5.42
C LEU A 225 12.28 -17.19 5.37
N ARG A 226 11.64 -17.44 6.52
CA ARG A 226 10.18 -17.46 6.62
C ARG A 226 9.64 -16.13 7.14
N TYR A 227 8.72 -15.54 6.37
CA TYR A 227 8.05 -14.30 6.71
C TYR A 227 6.54 -14.49 6.80
N TYR A 228 5.90 -13.59 7.53
CA TYR A 228 4.46 -13.54 7.73
C TYR A 228 4.00 -12.15 7.34
N PHE A 229 2.99 -12.04 6.50
CA PHE A 229 2.40 -10.79 6.06
C PHE A 229 0.90 -10.83 6.39
N ASN A 230 0.36 -9.75 6.95
CA ASN A 230 -1.08 -9.68 7.19
C ASN A 230 -1.85 -9.41 5.87
N GLN A 231 -3.19 -9.30 5.93
CA GLN A 231 -4.02 -9.08 4.73
C GLN A 231 -3.78 -7.74 4.04
N GLY A 232 -3.26 -6.74 4.76
CA GLY A 232 -2.78 -5.48 4.19
C GLY A 232 -1.33 -5.54 3.71
N GLY A 233 -0.70 -6.73 3.64
CA GLY A 233 0.67 -6.95 3.17
C GLY A 233 1.77 -6.45 4.10
N ALA A 234 1.44 -5.98 5.29
CA ALA A 234 2.42 -5.58 6.29
C ALA A 234 3.07 -6.82 6.92
N MET A 235 4.40 -6.89 6.87
CA MET A 235 5.20 -7.95 7.48
C MET A 235 5.05 -7.92 9.00
N ALA A 236 4.82 -9.07 9.61
CA ALA A 236 4.85 -9.30 11.04
C ALA A 236 6.20 -9.87 11.50
N GLU A 237 6.70 -9.39 12.64
CA GLU A 237 7.93 -9.85 13.27
C GLU A 237 7.84 -11.27 13.86
N THR A 238 6.64 -11.81 14.06
CA THR A 238 6.42 -13.21 14.48
C THR A 238 5.00 -13.71 14.15
N ASP A 239 4.74 -14.99 14.42
CA ASP A 239 3.41 -15.59 14.48
C ASP A 239 3.15 -16.04 15.93
N ILE A 240 1.97 -15.79 16.48
CA ILE A 240 1.60 -16.19 17.85
C ILE A 240 1.73 -17.71 18.09
N SER A 241 1.55 -18.53 17.07
CA SER A 241 1.82 -19.98 17.13
C SER A 241 3.29 -20.29 17.41
N ASN A 242 4.22 -19.53 16.83
CA ASN A 242 5.65 -19.66 17.13
C ASN A 242 5.96 -19.24 18.57
N VAL A 243 5.36 -18.13 19.06
CA VAL A 243 5.53 -17.69 20.45
C VAL A 243 5.10 -18.78 21.43
N ILE A 244 3.90 -19.36 21.24
CA ILE A 244 3.40 -20.43 22.10
C ILE A 244 4.25 -21.70 21.98
N SER A 245 4.64 -22.10 20.77
CA SER A 245 5.50 -23.26 20.53
C SER A 245 6.87 -23.11 21.22
N ASN A 246 7.51 -21.94 21.07
CA ASN A 246 8.79 -21.63 21.73
C ASN A 246 8.67 -21.63 23.24
N ALA A 247 7.62 -21.01 23.80
CA ALA A 247 7.38 -20.91 25.24
C ALA A 247 7.33 -22.29 25.92
N LEU A 248 6.88 -23.33 25.20
CA LEU A 248 6.79 -24.69 25.71
C LEU A 248 8.12 -25.47 25.70
N LYS A 249 9.10 -25.09 24.87
CA LYS A 249 10.36 -25.86 24.71
C LYS A 249 11.14 -26.08 26.02
N PRO A 250 11.31 -25.09 26.92
CA PRO A 250 12.00 -25.29 28.21
C PRO A 250 11.11 -25.90 29.31
N VAL A 251 9.79 -26.04 29.10
CA VAL A 251 8.83 -26.50 30.11
C VAL A 251 9.17 -27.91 30.56
N GLY A 252 9.19 -28.12 31.87
CA GLY A 252 9.49 -29.43 32.46
C GLY A 252 10.94 -29.88 32.31
N LYS A 253 11.81 -29.05 31.69
CA LYS A 253 13.20 -29.38 31.35
C LYS A 253 14.23 -28.37 31.85
N THR A 254 13.80 -27.20 32.31
CA THR A 254 14.71 -26.12 32.76
C THR A 254 14.40 -25.78 34.20
N LEU A 255 15.40 -25.84 35.09
CA LEU A 255 15.28 -25.41 36.48
C LEU A 255 15.38 -23.89 36.61
N TYR A 256 14.84 -23.34 37.70
CA TYR A 256 15.00 -21.92 38.00
C TYR A 256 16.42 -21.64 38.48
N VAL A 257 17.05 -20.63 37.88
CA VAL A 257 18.28 -20.03 38.38
C VAL A 257 18.09 -18.52 38.35
N TRP A 258 18.18 -17.86 39.49
CA TRP A 258 18.17 -16.40 39.58
C TRP A 258 19.42 -15.81 38.93
N GLY A 259 19.24 -14.82 38.05
CA GLY A 259 20.28 -14.35 37.11
C GLY A 259 20.41 -15.23 35.86
N GLY A 260 19.66 -16.33 35.77
CA GLY A 260 19.64 -17.21 34.61
C GLY A 260 18.99 -16.53 33.42
N GLY A 261 19.76 -16.33 32.35
CA GLY A 261 19.40 -15.52 31.17
C GLY A 261 19.99 -14.11 31.17
N TRP A 262 20.58 -13.63 32.26
CA TRP A 262 21.20 -12.31 32.33
C TRP A 262 22.69 -12.31 31.92
N ASN A 263 23.18 -11.15 31.51
CA ASN A 263 24.61 -10.90 31.30
C ASN A 263 25.37 -10.78 32.63
N GLU A 264 26.71 -10.77 32.59
CA GLU A 264 27.54 -10.72 33.80
C GLU A 264 27.31 -9.45 34.64
N ALA A 265 26.89 -8.36 34.02
CA ALA A 265 26.63 -7.07 34.67
C ALA A 265 25.21 -6.94 35.27
N ASP A 266 24.37 -7.97 35.17
CA ASP A 266 22.97 -8.00 35.64
C ASP A 266 22.14 -6.80 35.13
N ASN A 267 22.39 -6.38 33.89
CA ASN A 267 21.79 -5.19 33.28
C ASN A 267 21.20 -5.41 31.87
N GLY A 268 21.23 -6.64 31.35
CA GLY A 268 20.64 -7.00 30.06
C GLY A 268 20.78 -8.49 29.73
N SER A 269 20.48 -8.84 28.48
CA SER A 269 20.46 -10.24 27.99
C SER A 269 21.83 -10.90 28.00
N GLY A 270 21.90 -12.09 28.58
CA GLY A 270 23.07 -12.96 28.56
C GLY A 270 23.04 -13.96 27.41
N GLU A 271 24.17 -14.63 27.19
CA GLU A 271 24.38 -15.62 26.12
C GLU A 271 23.26 -16.66 26.02
N THR A 272 22.73 -17.16 27.14
CA THR A 272 21.67 -18.17 27.13
C THR A 272 20.30 -17.64 26.70
N SER A 273 20.02 -16.34 26.87
CA SER A 273 18.83 -15.70 26.32
C SER A 273 18.99 -15.28 24.85
N LEU A 274 20.22 -15.04 24.41
CA LEU A 274 20.59 -14.74 23.02
C LEU A 274 20.85 -16.01 22.17
N TYR A 275 20.57 -17.19 22.73
CA TYR A 275 20.73 -18.47 22.05
C TYR A 275 19.45 -18.86 21.31
N ILE A 276 19.55 -19.10 19.99
CA ILE A 276 18.46 -19.64 19.18
C ILE A 276 18.36 -21.15 19.41
N GLY A 277 17.23 -21.59 19.94
CA GLY A 277 16.99 -22.94 20.44
C GLY A 277 16.97 -23.00 21.97
N VAL A 278 16.84 -24.21 22.51
CA VAL A 278 16.98 -24.47 23.95
C VAL A 278 18.47 -24.56 24.27
N TRP A 279 18.93 -23.88 25.32
CA TRP A 279 20.34 -23.96 25.73
C TRP A 279 20.71 -25.41 26.12
N PRO A 280 21.77 -26.01 25.57
CA PRO A 280 22.05 -27.44 25.74
C PRO A 280 22.18 -27.92 27.19
N GLN A 281 22.66 -27.06 28.10
CA GLN A 281 22.91 -27.45 29.49
C GLN A 281 21.66 -27.47 30.37
N TRP A 282 20.54 -26.83 29.98
CA TRP A 282 19.35 -26.72 30.84
C TRP A 282 18.74 -28.08 31.15
N GLU A 283 18.52 -28.92 30.12
CA GLU A 283 17.92 -30.24 30.30
C GLU A 283 18.84 -31.20 31.07
N GLN A 284 20.15 -31.12 30.83
CA GLN A 284 21.13 -31.92 31.59
C GLN A 284 21.14 -31.51 33.07
N TYR A 285 21.24 -30.21 33.36
CA TYR A 285 21.20 -29.71 34.74
C TYR A 285 19.90 -30.06 35.46
N PHE A 286 18.75 -30.00 34.77
CA PHE A 286 17.48 -30.50 35.30
C PHE A 286 17.55 -31.98 35.66
N ARG A 287 18.02 -32.84 34.74
CA ARG A 287 18.12 -34.30 34.97
C ARG A 287 18.99 -34.64 36.17
N ASP A 288 20.11 -33.93 36.34
CA ASP A 288 21.08 -34.17 37.41
C ASP A 288 20.60 -33.68 38.79
N ASN A 289 19.80 -32.60 38.83
CA ASN A 289 19.46 -31.92 40.09
C ASN A 289 18.01 -32.11 40.56
N LYS A 290 17.08 -32.51 39.69
CA LYS A 290 15.61 -32.56 39.97
C LYS A 290 15.19 -33.22 41.29
N ASN A 291 15.92 -34.23 41.77
CA ASN A 291 15.57 -34.97 42.99
C ASN A 291 15.97 -34.24 44.30
N ASN A 292 16.98 -33.38 44.25
CA ASN A 292 17.54 -32.68 45.42
C ASN A 292 17.50 -31.15 45.27
N TYR A 293 16.87 -30.65 44.21
CA TYR A 293 16.81 -29.22 43.91
C TYR A 293 15.97 -28.47 44.95
N SER A 294 16.58 -27.47 45.55
CA SER A 294 15.94 -26.54 46.47
C SER A 294 16.47 -25.14 46.18
N TYR A 295 15.57 -24.23 45.78
CA TYR A 295 15.93 -22.83 45.65
C TYR A 295 16.18 -22.19 47.02
N LYS A 296 17.29 -21.48 47.12
CA LYS A 296 17.63 -20.65 48.27
C LYS A 296 17.83 -19.21 47.78
N PRO A 297 16.99 -18.25 48.23
CA PRO A 297 17.12 -16.85 47.86
C PRO A 297 18.55 -16.34 48.02
N GLY A 298 19.12 -15.76 46.96
CA GLY A 298 20.49 -15.26 46.95
C GLY A 298 21.58 -16.34 47.12
N GLN A 299 21.34 -17.59 46.72
CA GLN A 299 22.37 -18.63 46.50
C GLN A 299 22.38 -19.10 45.03
N THR A 300 22.40 -18.15 44.11
CA THR A 300 22.04 -18.37 42.70
C THR A 300 22.90 -17.50 41.79
N ALA A 301 23.45 -18.09 40.72
CA ALA A 301 24.41 -17.54 39.74
C ALA A 301 25.72 -16.95 40.30
N TRP A 302 25.65 -16.19 41.39
CA TRP A 302 26.66 -15.21 41.81
C TRP A 302 27.39 -15.58 43.11
N LYS A 303 26.87 -16.53 43.91
CA LYS A 303 27.47 -16.86 45.22
C LYS A 303 28.63 -17.85 45.08
N LYS A 304 29.76 -17.51 45.70
CA LYS A 304 31.07 -18.22 45.69
C LYS A 304 31.93 -18.06 44.41
N GLY A 305 31.69 -17.05 43.58
CA GLY A 305 32.61 -16.68 42.49
C GLY A 305 32.68 -17.64 41.30
N ASN A 306 31.86 -18.69 41.29
CA ASN A 306 31.71 -19.56 40.12
C ASN A 306 30.62 -18.98 39.20
N ARG A 307 31.06 -18.35 38.11
CA ARG A 307 30.23 -17.53 37.20
C ARG A 307 29.33 -18.34 36.27
N ASP A 308 29.46 -19.67 36.29
CA ASP A 308 28.86 -20.57 35.29
C ASP A 308 27.41 -20.97 35.62
N TYR A 309 26.94 -20.76 36.85
CA TYR A 309 25.59 -21.19 37.25
C TYR A 309 24.47 -20.49 36.46
N ARG A 310 24.69 -19.27 35.94
CA ARG A 310 23.71 -18.55 35.09
C ARG A 310 23.37 -19.26 33.77
N PHE A 311 24.22 -20.19 33.33
CA PHE A 311 23.99 -20.99 32.13
C PHE A 311 23.09 -22.21 32.37
N LEU A 312 22.87 -22.59 33.63
CA LEU A 312 22.24 -23.86 34.00
C LEU A 312 20.71 -23.77 34.11
N GLY A 313 20.12 -22.58 34.02
CA GLY A 313 18.68 -22.40 34.03
C GLY A 313 18.24 -20.97 33.70
N LEU A 314 16.99 -20.66 34.01
CA LEU A 314 16.35 -19.38 33.69
C LEU A 314 15.60 -18.82 34.90
N ASP A 315 15.68 -17.52 35.15
CA ASP A 315 14.66 -16.84 35.96
C ASP A 315 13.46 -16.42 35.11
N CYS A 316 12.47 -15.76 35.72
CA CYS A 316 11.25 -15.38 35.01
C CYS A 316 11.52 -14.37 33.87
N SER A 317 12.35 -13.36 34.13
CA SER A 317 12.78 -12.33 33.17
C SER A 317 13.68 -12.93 32.08
N GLY A 318 14.63 -13.79 32.45
CA GLY A 318 15.46 -14.53 31.50
C GLY A 318 14.64 -15.43 30.58
N TYR A 319 13.62 -16.12 31.11
CA TYR A 319 12.70 -16.95 30.34
C TYR A 319 11.89 -16.14 29.32
N ILE A 320 11.31 -15.01 29.74
CA ILE A 320 10.58 -14.13 28.82
C ILE A 320 11.53 -13.51 27.79
N GLY A 321 12.72 -13.05 28.18
CA GLY A 321 13.70 -12.49 27.24
C GLY A 321 14.19 -13.50 26.19
N TRP A 322 14.51 -14.73 26.63
CA TRP A 322 14.83 -15.86 25.74
C TRP A 322 13.68 -16.19 24.78
N LEU A 323 12.44 -16.21 25.30
CA LEU A 323 11.24 -16.47 24.52
C LEU A 323 11.04 -15.43 23.41
N MET A 324 11.15 -14.14 23.74
CA MET A 324 11.04 -13.06 22.76
C MET A 324 12.13 -13.18 21.68
N TYR A 325 13.38 -13.42 22.09
CA TYR A 325 14.51 -13.58 21.18
C TYR A 325 14.34 -14.78 20.22
N ASN A 326 13.78 -15.89 20.72
CA ASN A 326 13.52 -17.08 19.91
C ASN A 326 12.28 -16.98 19.01
N SER A 327 11.40 -15.99 19.24
CA SER A 327 10.12 -15.88 18.54
C SER A 327 10.08 -14.75 17.52
N ILE A 328 10.69 -13.61 17.80
CA ILE A 328 10.88 -12.52 16.85
C ILE A 328 11.89 -12.94 15.78
N GLN A 329 11.66 -12.56 14.52
CA GLN A 329 12.53 -12.80 13.35
C GLN A 329 14.02 -12.85 13.71
N TYR A 330 14.52 -14.08 13.90
CA TYR A 330 15.92 -14.45 14.16
C TYR A 330 16.66 -13.60 15.21
N GLY A 331 15.99 -13.22 16.31
CA GLY A 331 16.66 -12.47 17.39
C GLY A 331 17.10 -11.06 16.96
N LYS A 332 16.22 -10.37 16.22
CA LYS A 332 16.45 -9.06 15.56
C LYS A 332 17.18 -7.99 16.38
N ASP A 333 17.03 -7.96 17.70
CA ASP A 333 17.87 -7.11 18.57
C ASP A 333 19.02 -7.92 19.15
N SER A 334 20.26 -7.58 18.78
CA SER A 334 21.47 -8.23 19.29
C SER A 334 21.70 -8.03 20.79
N ASN A 335 21.01 -7.08 21.42
CA ASN A 335 21.01 -6.86 22.88
C ASN A 335 19.91 -7.69 23.57
N GLY A 336 19.02 -8.34 22.81
CA GLY A 336 17.93 -9.17 23.29
C GLY A 336 16.86 -8.40 24.08
N TYR A 337 16.12 -9.13 24.92
CA TYR A 337 14.88 -8.65 25.54
C TYR A 337 14.84 -8.82 27.07
N VAL A 338 15.95 -9.22 27.72
CA VAL A 338 16.00 -9.37 29.18
C VAL A 338 16.11 -8.00 29.84
N THR A 339 15.22 -7.74 30.79
CA THR A 339 15.28 -6.64 31.75
C THR A 339 14.54 -7.07 33.02
N THR A 340 14.40 -6.17 34.00
CA THR A 340 13.78 -6.53 35.29
C THR A 340 12.36 -7.07 35.08
N SER A 341 12.02 -8.13 35.81
CA SER A 341 10.71 -8.79 35.68
C SER A 341 9.52 -7.86 35.93
N THR A 342 9.69 -6.84 36.78
CA THR A 342 8.71 -5.76 37.00
C THR A 342 8.46 -4.89 35.76
N ASN A 343 9.46 -4.73 34.88
CA ASN A 343 9.40 -3.78 33.77
C ASN A 343 9.29 -4.45 32.39
N ILE A 344 9.56 -5.75 32.26
CA ILE A 344 9.72 -6.42 30.96
C ILE A 344 8.48 -6.33 30.05
N ALA A 345 7.25 -6.38 30.58
CA ALA A 345 6.04 -6.14 29.78
C ALA A 345 6.01 -4.71 29.17
N GLY A 346 6.41 -3.71 29.95
CA GLY A 346 6.53 -2.32 29.47
C GLY A 346 7.66 -2.15 28.45
N ALA A 347 8.80 -2.80 28.67
CA ALA A 347 9.92 -2.78 27.73
C ALA A 347 9.55 -3.43 26.37
N ILE A 348 8.84 -4.56 26.40
CA ILE A 348 8.35 -5.25 25.19
C ILE A 348 7.35 -4.37 24.40
N ALA A 349 6.50 -3.60 25.08
CA ALA A 349 5.68 -2.57 24.42
C ALA A 349 6.54 -1.46 23.78
N GLY A 350 7.62 -1.05 24.45
CA GLY A 350 8.57 -0.03 23.97
C GLY A 350 9.27 -0.37 22.64
N TYR A 351 9.41 -1.66 22.30
CA TYR A 351 9.88 -2.11 20.98
C TYR A 351 8.83 -1.96 19.86
N GLY A 352 7.62 -1.47 20.17
CA GLY A 352 6.54 -1.25 19.20
C GLY A 352 5.72 -2.48 18.85
N PHE A 353 5.88 -3.59 19.59
CA PHE A 353 5.18 -4.85 19.31
C PHE A 353 3.69 -4.84 19.70
N GLY A 354 3.28 -3.89 20.53
CA GLY A 354 1.95 -3.81 21.13
C GLY A 354 1.95 -2.81 22.27
N ASN A 355 0.92 -2.86 23.10
CA ASN A 355 0.67 -1.87 24.14
C ASN A 355 0.81 -2.49 25.53
N ALA A 356 1.29 -1.69 26.48
CA ALA A 356 1.26 -1.99 27.90
C ALA A 356 0.07 -1.30 28.57
N SER A 357 -0.66 -2.03 29.42
CA SER A 357 -1.77 -1.53 30.23
C SER A 357 -1.58 -1.91 31.69
N ALA A 358 -2.41 -1.33 32.58
CA ALA A 358 -2.62 -1.93 33.89
C ALA A 358 -3.12 -3.37 33.74
N CYS A 359 -2.71 -4.25 34.66
CA CYS A 359 -3.20 -5.60 34.81
C CYS A 359 -4.00 -5.69 36.10
N THR A 360 -5.23 -6.17 36.00
CA THR A 360 -6.10 -6.50 37.15
C THR A 360 -6.74 -7.89 36.93
N PRO A 361 -7.30 -8.55 37.95
CA PRO A 361 -8.03 -9.81 37.79
C PRO A 361 -9.22 -9.74 36.81
N GLU A 362 -9.78 -8.55 36.60
CA GLU A 362 -10.90 -8.26 35.70
C GLU A 362 -10.45 -7.99 34.25
N SER A 363 -9.14 -7.96 33.99
CA SER A 363 -8.61 -7.78 32.64
C SER A 363 -8.93 -8.98 31.74
N THR A 364 -9.11 -8.73 30.44
CA THR A 364 -9.15 -9.79 29.42
C THR A 364 -7.74 -10.25 29.08
N PHE A 365 -7.50 -11.56 29.04
CA PHE A 365 -6.17 -12.13 28.76
C PHE A 365 -6.16 -12.93 27.47
N TYR A 366 -5.28 -12.55 26.55
CA TYR A 366 -5.09 -13.22 25.27
C TYR A 366 -3.87 -14.14 25.30
N PRO A 367 -3.89 -15.25 24.54
CA PRO A 367 -2.71 -16.08 24.34
C PRO A 367 -1.56 -15.23 23.77
N GLY A 368 -0.40 -15.31 24.41
CA GLY A 368 0.78 -14.50 24.11
C GLY A 368 0.92 -13.19 24.88
N ASP A 369 -0.10 -12.76 25.64
CA ASP A 369 0.06 -11.62 26.56
C ASP A 369 1.18 -11.90 27.57
N ILE A 370 1.92 -10.87 27.98
CA ILE A 370 3.00 -10.98 28.98
C ILE A 370 2.63 -10.09 30.17
N VAL A 371 2.69 -10.62 31.37
CA VAL A 371 2.39 -9.88 32.61
C VAL A 371 3.65 -9.71 33.43
N SER A 372 3.88 -8.49 33.89
CA SER A 372 4.89 -8.09 34.85
C SER A 372 4.25 -7.66 36.16
N ILE A 373 4.74 -8.21 37.26
CA ILE A 373 4.41 -7.80 38.63
C ILE A 373 5.70 -7.51 39.40
N LYS A 374 5.62 -6.93 40.60
CA LYS A 374 6.81 -6.61 41.40
C LYS A 374 7.67 -7.86 41.67
N GLY A 375 8.80 -7.97 40.97
CA GLY A 375 9.75 -9.07 41.11
C GLY A 375 9.39 -10.37 40.40
N HIS A 376 8.35 -10.42 39.55
CA HIS A 376 8.01 -11.63 38.78
C HIS A 376 7.36 -11.31 37.43
N CYS A 377 7.46 -12.21 36.46
CA CYS A 377 6.76 -12.08 35.17
C CYS A 377 6.42 -13.44 34.54
N PHE A 378 5.47 -13.45 33.62
CA PHE A 378 4.95 -14.67 33.00
C PHE A 378 4.25 -14.41 31.66
N LEU A 379 4.09 -15.47 30.87
CA LEU A 379 3.32 -15.50 29.62
C LEU A 379 1.92 -16.06 29.90
N CYS A 380 0.88 -15.47 29.32
CA CYS A 380 -0.47 -16.01 29.30
C CYS A 380 -0.67 -16.94 28.11
N LEU A 381 -1.24 -18.13 28.36
CA LEU A 381 -1.69 -19.06 27.32
C LEU A 381 -3.18 -18.91 27.00
N GLY A 382 -3.93 -18.15 27.79
CA GLY A 382 -5.34 -17.83 27.53
C GLY A 382 -6.17 -17.75 28.81
N GLN A 383 -7.39 -17.25 28.66
CA GLN A 383 -8.38 -17.17 29.72
C GLN A 383 -9.37 -18.35 29.64
N CYS A 384 -9.76 -18.88 30.79
CA CYS A 384 -10.78 -19.90 30.98
C CYS A 384 -12.17 -19.26 31.11
N GLN A 385 -13.22 -20.08 30.99
CA GLN A 385 -14.62 -19.62 31.12
C GLN A 385 -14.95 -19.11 32.53
N ASP A 386 -14.32 -19.65 33.58
CA ASP A 386 -14.42 -19.16 34.96
C ASP A 386 -13.60 -17.88 35.24
N GLY A 387 -13.02 -17.26 34.21
CA GLY A 387 -12.19 -16.07 34.29
C GLY A 387 -10.74 -16.32 34.71
N SER A 388 -10.39 -17.53 35.17
CA SER A 388 -9.01 -17.87 35.51
C SER A 388 -8.09 -17.89 34.28
N VAL A 389 -6.79 -17.69 34.50
CA VAL A 389 -5.81 -17.50 33.42
C VAL A 389 -4.78 -18.61 33.48
N LEU A 390 -4.55 -19.27 32.35
CA LEU A 390 -3.50 -20.27 32.18
C LEU A 390 -2.20 -19.56 31.81
N ILE A 391 -1.09 -19.90 32.47
CA ILE A 391 0.19 -19.19 32.33
C ILE A 391 1.39 -20.14 32.19
N LEU A 392 2.45 -19.66 31.56
CA LEU A 392 3.79 -20.25 31.58
C LEU A 392 4.78 -19.29 32.25
N HIS A 393 5.61 -19.81 33.15
CA HIS A 393 6.60 -19.02 33.88
C HIS A 393 7.76 -19.85 34.41
N SER A 394 8.91 -19.20 34.67
CA SER A 394 9.98 -19.81 35.48
C SER A 394 9.80 -19.43 36.95
N THR A 395 9.65 -20.42 37.84
CA THR A 395 9.38 -20.20 39.27
C THR A 395 10.44 -20.86 40.16
N PRO A 396 10.85 -20.23 41.29
CA PRO A 396 11.96 -20.73 42.10
C PRO A 396 11.83 -22.16 42.62
N ASN A 397 10.63 -22.65 42.94
CA ASN A 397 10.44 -24.01 43.47
C ASN A 397 10.24 -25.07 42.36
N GLY A 398 11.07 -24.99 41.33
CA GLY A 398 11.07 -25.87 40.17
C GLY A 398 11.82 -25.22 39.01
N GLY A 399 11.09 -24.60 38.10
CA GLY A 399 11.66 -23.94 36.93
C GLY A 399 10.59 -23.52 35.95
N VAL A 400 10.82 -23.67 34.65
CA VAL A 400 9.82 -23.33 33.64
C VAL A 400 8.69 -24.36 33.66
N GLN A 401 7.49 -23.90 34.01
CA GLN A 401 6.30 -24.73 34.22
C GLN A 401 5.03 -24.02 33.73
N MET A 402 3.96 -24.80 33.59
CA MET A 402 2.59 -24.29 33.46
C MET A 402 1.92 -24.18 34.83
N SER A 403 1.13 -23.12 35.00
CA SER A 403 0.32 -22.84 36.19
C SER A 403 -1.01 -22.20 35.77
N GLY A 404 -2.00 -22.19 36.65
CA GLY A 404 -3.26 -21.49 36.46
C GLY A 404 -3.59 -20.59 37.66
N THR A 405 -4.20 -19.44 37.39
CA THR A 405 -4.60 -18.53 38.48
C THR A 405 -5.79 -19.10 39.25
N VAL A 406 -5.80 -18.94 40.58
CA VAL A 406 -6.87 -19.38 41.47
C VAL A 406 -7.39 -18.23 42.32
N ASN A 407 -8.68 -18.30 42.61
CA ASN A 407 -9.36 -17.45 43.59
C ASN A 407 -9.30 -18.13 44.98
N GLY A 408 -10.01 -17.60 45.98
CA GLY A 408 -9.90 -18.01 47.39
C GLY A 408 -10.15 -19.51 47.68
N SER A 409 -10.77 -20.24 46.74
CA SER A 409 -10.99 -21.70 46.78
C SER A 409 -9.73 -22.55 46.59
N GLY A 410 -8.61 -21.99 46.11
CA GLY A 410 -7.37 -22.73 45.82
C GLY A 410 -7.38 -23.60 44.55
N SER A 411 -8.49 -23.63 43.80
CA SER A 411 -8.65 -24.38 42.55
C SER A 411 -9.53 -23.61 41.55
N SER A 412 -9.18 -23.70 40.27
CA SER A 412 -9.85 -23.07 39.12
C SER A 412 -9.79 -23.97 37.89
N GLN A 413 -10.48 -23.59 36.82
CA GLN A 413 -10.38 -24.23 35.51
C GLN A 413 -8.94 -24.22 35.00
N ALA A 414 -8.27 -23.07 35.01
CA ALA A 414 -6.87 -22.96 34.60
C ALA A 414 -5.92 -23.81 35.46
N SER A 415 -6.12 -23.86 36.79
CA SER A 415 -5.22 -24.65 37.66
C SER A 415 -5.40 -26.15 37.44
N ARG A 416 -6.63 -26.63 37.21
CA ARG A 416 -6.90 -28.03 36.84
C ARG A 416 -6.30 -28.37 35.48
N LEU A 417 -6.43 -27.49 34.48
CA LEU A 417 -5.78 -27.65 33.17
C LEU A 417 -4.26 -27.77 33.30
N ALA A 418 -3.62 -26.85 34.03
CA ALA A 418 -2.18 -26.86 34.24
C ALA A 418 -1.71 -28.14 34.95
N GLN A 419 -2.42 -28.59 35.99
CA GLN A 419 -2.11 -29.85 36.69
C GLN A 419 -2.20 -31.05 35.75
N THR A 420 -3.33 -31.24 35.06
CA THR A 420 -3.52 -32.35 34.11
C THR A 420 -2.48 -32.34 33.00
N PHE A 421 -2.19 -31.17 32.42
CA PHE A 421 -1.22 -31.04 31.34
C PHE A 421 0.21 -31.33 31.80
N MET A 422 0.64 -30.80 32.96
CA MET A 422 1.98 -31.07 33.50
C MET A 422 2.14 -32.53 33.91
N GLN A 423 1.11 -33.14 34.52
CA GLN A 423 1.13 -34.56 34.90
C GLN A 423 1.22 -35.48 33.68
N GLN A 424 0.45 -35.21 32.63
CA GLN A 424 0.39 -36.04 31.43
C GLN A 424 1.64 -35.89 30.55
N TYR A 425 2.08 -34.66 30.29
CA TYR A 425 3.11 -34.37 29.27
C TYR A 425 4.51 -34.10 29.83
N TYR A 426 4.67 -33.95 31.16
CA TYR A 426 5.94 -33.75 31.84
C TYR A 426 6.05 -34.56 33.15
N PRO A 427 5.81 -35.89 33.14
CA PRO A 427 5.70 -36.72 34.35
C PRO A 427 6.98 -36.76 35.19
N GLU A 428 8.18 -36.67 34.59
CA GLU A 428 9.43 -36.55 35.34
C GLU A 428 9.43 -35.30 36.24
N TRP A 429 9.06 -34.15 35.69
CA TRP A 429 8.97 -32.88 36.41
C TRP A 429 7.85 -32.91 37.44
N TRP A 430 6.68 -33.44 37.07
CA TRP A 430 5.50 -33.55 37.95
C TRP A 430 5.81 -34.36 39.22
N ASN A 431 6.57 -35.44 39.10
CA ASN A 431 6.92 -36.30 40.23
C ASN A 431 7.83 -35.61 41.26
N CYS A 432 8.71 -34.71 40.82
CA CYS A 432 9.60 -33.93 41.69
C CYS A 432 8.90 -32.68 42.25
N PHE A 433 8.11 -31.96 41.43
CA PHE A 433 7.66 -30.61 41.76
C PHE A 433 6.14 -30.39 41.78
N GLY A 434 5.34 -31.19 41.06
CA GLY A 434 3.89 -30.95 40.90
C GLY A 434 3.04 -31.27 42.14
N LYS A 435 3.45 -32.26 42.94
CA LYS A 435 2.65 -32.84 44.04
C LYS A 435 2.32 -31.89 45.19
N GLU A 436 2.95 -30.72 45.27
CA GLU A 436 2.72 -29.69 46.30
C GLU A 436 1.75 -28.58 45.86
N GLY A 437 0.92 -28.83 44.84
CA GLY A 437 -0.09 -27.85 44.38
C GLY A 437 0.50 -26.63 43.67
N ARG A 438 1.76 -26.71 43.22
CA ARG A 438 2.55 -25.59 42.67
C ARG A 438 2.02 -25.02 41.35
N GLN A 439 0.99 -25.63 40.77
CA GLN A 439 0.28 -25.19 39.56
C GLN A 439 -0.87 -24.21 39.87
N SER A 440 -1.17 -23.93 41.15
CA SER A 440 -2.18 -22.96 41.57
C SER A 440 -1.51 -21.66 42.05
N VAL A 441 -1.72 -20.54 41.35
CA VAL A 441 -1.15 -19.23 41.72
C VAL A 441 -2.25 -18.21 42.05
N LYS A 442 -2.11 -17.38 43.09
CA LYS A 442 -3.19 -16.47 43.51
C LYS A 442 -3.43 -15.38 42.46
N ALA A 443 -4.66 -15.29 41.94
CA ALA A 443 -5.05 -14.28 40.96
C ALA A 443 -4.78 -12.84 41.46
N SER A 444 -5.10 -12.56 42.73
CA SER A 444 -4.85 -11.26 43.39
C SER A 444 -3.38 -10.88 43.56
N THR A 445 -2.44 -11.79 43.29
CA THR A 445 -1.00 -11.51 43.28
C THR A 445 -0.44 -11.51 41.86
N TYR A 446 -0.87 -12.46 41.03
CA TYR A 446 -0.33 -12.65 39.68
C TYR A 446 -0.93 -11.67 38.67
N LEU A 447 -2.22 -11.37 38.77
CA LEU A 447 -2.92 -10.50 37.82
C LEU A 447 -2.94 -9.03 38.29
N TYR A 448 -1.90 -8.57 39.00
CA TYR A 448 -1.82 -7.21 39.53
C TYR A 448 -0.48 -6.54 39.23
N GLY A 449 -0.46 -5.68 38.21
CA GLY A 449 0.78 -5.07 37.68
C GLY A 449 0.60 -4.47 36.30
N THR A 450 1.49 -4.82 35.36
CA THR A 450 1.48 -4.36 33.97
C THR A 450 1.26 -5.54 33.02
N LYS A 451 0.33 -5.40 32.08
CA LYS A 451 0.07 -6.40 31.02
C LYS A 451 0.49 -5.82 29.67
N PHE A 452 1.33 -6.55 28.95
CA PHE A 452 1.59 -6.35 27.53
C PHE A 452 0.61 -7.18 26.71
N SER A 453 0.00 -6.54 25.71
CA SER A 453 -0.80 -7.20 24.68
C SER A 453 -0.33 -6.84 23.28
N TRP A 454 -0.17 -7.86 22.45
CA TRP A 454 0.20 -7.71 21.05
C TRP A 454 -0.93 -7.05 20.24
N GLN A 455 -0.74 -5.79 19.85
CA GLN A 455 -1.75 -5.00 19.14
C GLN A 455 -1.26 -4.40 17.81
N ASN A 456 0.04 -4.40 17.51
CA ASN A 456 0.55 -3.92 16.23
C ASN A 456 0.43 -5.02 15.14
N PRO A 457 -0.30 -4.80 14.03
CA PRO A 457 -0.42 -5.78 12.94
C PRO A 457 0.88 -6.07 12.18
N GLY A 458 1.89 -5.19 12.31
CA GLY A 458 3.25 -5.40 11.82
C GLY A 458 4.18 -6.08 12.83
N ALA A 459 3.69 -6.46 14.01
CA ALA A 459 4.48 -7.16 15.03
C ALA A 459 4.13 -8.64 15.16
N ILE A 460 2.84 -8.99 15.06
CA ILE A 460 2.39 -10.38 15.18
C ILE A 460 1.33 -10.74 14.14
N TYR A 461 1.51 -11.91 13.56
CA TYR A 461 0.53 -12.62 12.76
C TYR A 461 -0.19 -13.67 13.62
N ASP A 462 -1.43 -14.01 13.27
CA ASP A 462 -2.20 -15.06 13.93
C ASP A 462 -2.77 -16.02 12.89
N SER A 463 -1.94 -16.96 12.41
CA SER A 463 -2.33 -17.93 11.39
C SER A 463 -3.38 -18.93 11.85
N GLN A 464 -3.53 -19.12 13.17
CA GLN A 464 -4.36 -20.16 13.78
C GLN A 464 -5.60 -19.60 14.53
N GLY A 465 -5.76 -18.27 14.53
CA GLY A 465 -6.80 -17.56 15.28
C GLY A 465 -6.69 -17.77 16.80
N LEU A 466 -5.48 -17.97 17.32
CA LEU A 466 -5.22 -18.28 18.73
C LEU A 466 -5.69 -17.16 19.66
N LYS A 467 -5.59 -15.89 19.25
CA LYS A 467 -6.09 -14.77 20.07
C LYS A 467 -7.59 -14.82 20.35
N GLY A 468 -8.36 -15.53 19.52
CA GLY A 468 -9.80 -15.75 19.71
C GLY A 468 -10.17 -17.02 20.49
N LYS A 469 -9.20 -17.78 21.03
CA LYS A 469 -9.42 -19.09 21.66
C LYS A 469 -9.36 -19.02 23.19
N SER A 470 -10.13 -19.90 23.85
CA SER A 470 -10.01 -20.14 25.30
C SER A 470 -8.72 -20.90 25.64
N ALA A 471 -8.34 -20.92 26.93
CA ALA A 471 -7.19 -21.69 27.40
C ALA A 471 -7.27 -23.19 27.05
N GLU A 472 -8.46 -23.81 27.06
CA GLU A 472 -8.68 -25.20 26.63
C GLU A 472 -8.34 -25.38 25.16
N GLN A 473 -8.87 -24.50 24.31
CA GLN A 473 -8.69 -24.58 22.86
C GLN A 473 -7.24 -24.29 22.44
N VAL A 474 -6.51 -23.47 23.21
CA VAL A 474 -5.06 -23.29 23.05
C VAL A 474 -4.31 -24.54 23.50
N LEU A 475 -4.72 -25.20 24.59
CA LEU A 475 -4.14 -26.49 24.97
C LEU A 475 -4.41 -27.58 23.93
N ASP A 476 -5.58 -27.60 23.29
CA ASP A 476 -5.87 -28.52 22.18
C ASP A 476 -4.94 -28.27 20.99
N TYR A 477 -4.71 -27.00 20.62
CA TYR A 477 -3.69 -26.64 19.64
C TYR A 477 -2.28 -27.07 20.07
N ILE A 478 -1.93 -26.92 21.35
CA ILE A 478 -0.62 -27.35 21.87
C ILE A 478 -0.46 -28.88 21.79
N ARG A 479 -1.54 -29.64 21.97
CA ARG A 479 -1.54 -31.10 21.85
C ARG A 479 -1.31 -31.59 20.42
N THR A 480 -1.65 -30.81 19.38
CA THR A 480 -1.33 -31.18 17.99
C THR A 480 0.10 -30.86 17.56
N MET A 481 0.87 -30.16 18.41
CA MET A 481 2.30 -29.88 18.20
C MET A 481 3.24 -30.91 18.87
N LYS A 482 2.70 -31.87 19.63
CA LYS A 482 3.45 -32.90 20.37
C LYS A 482 3.18 -34.30 19.84
#